data_AF-A0A957BWJ2-F1
#
_entry.id   AF-A0A957BWJ2-F1
#
_cell.length_a   1.000
_cell.length_b   1.000
_cell.length_c   1.000
_cell.angle_alpha   90.00
_cell.angle_beta   90.00
_cell.angle_gamma   90.00
#
_symmetry.space_group_name_H-M   'P 1'
#
loop_
_entity.id
_entity.type
_entity.pdbx_description
1 polymer ?
#
loop_
_entity_poly.entity_id
_entity_poly.type
_entity_poly.pdbx_seq_one_letter_code
_entity_poly.pdbx_strand_id
1 'polypeptide(L)'
;LMVEHIRQLQAGQPIEIPIYDFTRHTRTEERIPIAPHPIILVEGILVLSEPSLREIFDVKIFVDTDADLRFIRRLQRDVIERGRSVESVIKQYLATVRPMHLEFVEPSKRYAHVIIPEGGFNEVAIDMVADRIRSLLQARADRD
;
A
#
# COMPACT_ATOMS: atom_id res chain seq x y z
N LEU A 1 5.22 -9.37 12.34
CA LEU A 1 5.94 -8.21 11.79
C LEU A 1 5.03 -7.03 11.41
N MET A 2 4.33 -6.98 10.27
CA MET A 2 3.59 -5.75 9.89
C MET A 2 2.49 -5.36 10.90
N VAL A 3 1.59 -6.29 11.24
CA VAL A 3 0.55 -6.05 12.28
C VAL A 3 1.16 -5.63 13.61
N GLU A 4 2.26 -6.27 13.99
CA GLU A 4 2.98 -6.00 15.23
C GLU A 4 3.58 -4.59 15.23
N HIS A 5 4.23 -4.18 14.14
CA HIS A 5 4.75 -2.82 13.96
C HIS A 5 3.64 -1.77 14.03
N ILE A 6 2.50 -2.02 13.39
CA ILE A 6 1.36 -1.10 13.44
C ILE A 6 0.84 -0.98 14.88
N ARG A 7 0.71 -2.10 15.60
CA ARG A 7 0.30 -2.08 17.01
C ARG A 7 1.29 -1.37 17.92
N GLN A 8 2.60 -1.52 17.68
CA GLN A 8 3.63 -0.78 18.42
C GLN A 8 3.50 0.73 18.19
N LEU A 9 3.33 1.16 16.92
CA LEU A 9 3.10 2.57 16.60
C LEU A 9 1.80 3.10 17.26
N GLN A 10 0.72 2.32 17.25
CA GLN A 10 -0.52 2.66 17.95
C GLN A 10 -0.34 2.78 19.47
N ALA A 11 0.61 2.04 20.05
CA ALA A 11 0.97 2.11 21.47
C ALA A 11 1.99 3.23 21.79
N GLY A 12 2.30 4.10 20.82
CA GLY A 12 3.28 5.18 21.02
C GLY A 12 4.74 4.69 21.06
N GLN A 13 5.02 3.50 20.54
CA GLN A 13 6.37 2.94 20.49
C GLN A 13 6.97 3.08 19.08
N PRO A 14 8.24 3.52 18.95
CA PRO A 14 8.92 3.58 17.66
C PRO A 14 9.20 2.18 17.11
N ILE A 15 9.32 2.07 15.79
CA ILE A 15 9.64 0.81 15.10
C ILE A 15 10.83 0.99 14.15
N GLU A 16 11.38 -0.11 13.68
CA GLU A 16 12.38 -0.13 12.62
C GLU A 16 11.87 -0.94 11.40
N ILE A 17 11.63 -0.27 10.28
CA ILE A 17 11.14 -0.91 9.07
C ILE A 17 12.34 -1.44 8.25
N PRO A 18 12.34 -2.71 7.82
CA PRO A 18 13.38 -3.25 6.96
C PRO A 18 13.31 -2.65 5.54
N ILE A 19 14.46 -2.38 4.94
CA ILE A 19 14.55 -1.96 3.53
C ILE A 19 14.67 -3.20 2.62
N TYR A 20 13.96 -3.20 1.49
CA TYR A 20 14.02 -4.29 0.50
C TYR A 20 14.75 -3.83 -0.76
N ASP A 21 15.75 -4.61 -1.19
CA ASP A 21 16.48 -4.39 -2.43
C ASP A 21 15.84 -5.23 -3.55
N PHE A 22 15.21 -4.54 -4.52
CA PHE A 22 14.56 -5.16 -5.67
C PHE A 22 15.53 -5.71 -6.72
N THR A 23 16.78 -5.25 -6.73
CA THR A 23 17.82 -5.74 -7.61
C THR A 23 18.36 -7.07 -7.09
N ARG A 24 18.64 -7.15 -5.79
CA ARG A 24 19.16 -8.36 -5.11
C ARG A 24 18.07 -9.31 -4.62
N HIS A 25 16.80 -8.90 -4.71
CA HIS A 25 15.63 -9.67 -4.27
C HIS A 25 15.70 -10.12 -2.80
N THR A 26 16.29 -9.29 -1.93
CA THR A 26 16.49 -9.59 -0.51
C THR A 26 16.29 -8.35 0.35
N ARG A 27 16.06 -8.56 1.65
CA ARG A 27 16.13 -7.47 2.63
C ARG A 27 17.59 -7.07 2.84
N THR A 28 17.82 -5.78 3.02
CA THR A 28 19.11 -5.25 3.46
C THR A 28 19.24 -5.36 4.98
N GLU A 29 20.43 -5.12 5.51
CA GLU A 29 20.65 -5.00 6.95
C GLU A 29 20.20 -3.63 7.50
N GLU A 30 20.02 -2.66 6.60
CA GLU A 30 19.58 -1.32 6.93
C GLU A 30 18.09 -1.28 7.29
N ARG A 31 17.76 -0.39 8.23
CA ARG A 31 16.39 -0.16 8.69
C ARG A 31 16.11 1.33 8.79
N ILE A 32 14.84 1.67 8.60
CA ILE A 32 14.35 3.04 8.73
C ILE A 32 13.61 3.15 10.07
N PRO A 33 14.08 4.00 11.00
CA PRO A 33 13.36 4.27 12.24
C PRO A 33 12.10 5.08 11.92
N ILE A 34 10.96 4.64 12.44
CA ILE A 34 9.68 5.34 12.31
C ILE A 34 9.17 5.66 13.71
N ALA A 35 9.02 6.96 13.97
CA ALA A 35 8.38 7.45 15.19
C ALA A 35 6.85 7.28 15.11
N PRO A 36 6.17 7.11 16.25
CA PRO A 36 4.71 7.15 16.32
C PRO A 36 4.15 8.47 15.79
N HIS A 37 3.08 8.40 15.01
CA HIS A 37 2.35 9.56 14.50
C HIS A 37 0.83 9.34 14.65
N PRO A 38 0.03 10.43 14.78
CA PRO A 38 -1.44 10.31 14.88
C PRO A 38 -2.09 9.63 13.67
N ILE A 39 -1.45 9.70 12.51
CA ILE A 39 -1.88 9.03 11.27
C ILE A 39 -0.78 8.03 10.88
N ILE A 40 -1.20 6.78 10.65
CA ILE A 40 -0.35 5.73 10.09
C ILE A 40 -0.93 5.36 8.73
N LEU A 41 -0.19 5.65 7.65
CA LEU A 41 -0.55 5.22 6.31
C LEU A 41 0.14 3.89 5.98
N VAL A 42 -0.65 2.85 5.74
CA VAL A 42 -0.15 1.53 5.35
C VAL A 42 -0.51 1.28 3.90
N GLU A 43 0.50 1.16 3.03
CA GLU A 43 0.31 0.88 1.62
C GLU A 43 0.86 -0.50 1.21
N GLY A 44 0.28 -1.06 0.14
CA GLY A 44 0.75 -2.31 -0.44
C GLY A 44 -0.37 -3.07 -1.17
N ILE A 45 0.02 -3.95 -2.09
CA ILE A 45 -0.93 -4.67 -2.95
C ILE A 45 -1.80 -5.70 -2.20
N LEU A 46 -1.42 -6.13 -0.99
CA LEU A 46 -2.11 -7.19 -0.22
C LEU A 46 -2.64 -6.71 1.13
N VAL A 47 -2.54 -5.42 1.47
CA VAL A 47 -2.91 -4.92 2.81
C VAL A 47 -4.38 -5.14 3.14
N LEU A 48 -5.26 -5.17 2.14
CA LEU A 48 -6.68 -5.50 2.29
C LEU A 48 -6.99 -7.00 2.13
N SER A 49 -6.05 -7.80 1.61
CA SER A 49 -6.25 -9.25 1.50
C SER A 49 -6.12 -9.95 2.86
N GLU A 50 -5.35 -9.36 3.78
CA GLU A 50 -5.05 -9.94 5.09
C GLU A 50 -6.11 -9.52 6.13
N PRO A 51 -6.91 -10.45 6.69
CA PRO A 51 -7.93 -10.13 7.69
C PRO A 51 -7.38 -9.41 8.93
N SER A 52 -6.22 -9.83 9.44
CA SER A 52 -5.63 -9.25 10.64
C SER A 52 -5.22 -7.78 10.47
N LEU A 53 -4.89 -7.35 9.25
CA LEU A 53 -4.67 -5.95 8.91
C LEU A 53 -5.98 -5.18 8.77
N ARG A 54 -7.00 -5.78 8.15
CA ARG A 54 -8.31 -5.14 7.99
C ARG A 54 -8.99 -4.80 9.32
N GLU A 55 -8.76 -5.60 10.36
CA GLU A 55 -9.33 -5.39 11.68
C GLU A 55 -8.77 -4.14 12.39
N ILE A 56 -7.53 -3.74 12.07
CA ILE A 56 -6.86 -2.61 12.72
C ILE A 56 -6.93 -1.31 11.91
N PHE A 57 -7.45 -1.34 10.69
CA PHE A 57 -7.56 -0.15 9.83
C PHE A 57 -8.87 0.62 10.06
N ASP A 58 -8.74 1.88 10.46
CA ASP A 58 -9.84 2.83 10.59
C ASP A 58 -10.44 3.20 9.21
N VAL A 59 -9.59 3.35 8.19
CA VAL A 59 -9.97 3.71 6.81
C VAL A 59 -9.31 2.75 5.83
N LYS A 60 -10.09 2.20 4.89
CA LYS A 60 -9.63 1.23 3.88
C LYS A 60 -9.88 1.77 2.50
N ILE A 61 -8.83 1.95 1.71
CA ILE A 61 -8.89 2.56 0.38
C ILE A 61 -8.32 1.57 -0.63
N PHE A 62 -9.01 1.40 -1.75
CA PHE A 62 -8.49 0.67 -2.91
C PHE A 62 -8.33 1.63 -4.08
N VAL A 63 -7.12 1.73 -4.62
CA VAL A 63 -6.85 2.52 -5.82
C VAL A 63 -7.07 1.64 -7.04
N ASP A 64 -8.05 2.01 -7.86
CA ASP A 64 -8.48 1.23 -9.02
C ASP A 64 -7.94 1.85 -10.31
N THR A 65 -7.36 1.01 -11.16
CA THR A 65 -6.78 1.41 -12.44
C THR A 65 -6.73 0.19 -13.35
N ASP A 66 -7.00 0.39 -14.63
CA ASP A 66 -7.02 -0.69 -15.60
C ASP A 66 -5.69 -1.45 -15.69
N ALA A 67 -5.79 -2.75 -15.99
CA ALA A 67 -4.67 -3.68 -15.93
C ALA A 67 -3.58 -3.36 -16.97
N ASP A 68 -3.96 -2.85 -18.14
CA ASP A 68 -3.08 -2.40 -19.20
C ASP A 68 -2.30 -1.14 -18.81
N LEU A 69 -2.96 -0.12 -18.25
CA LEU A 69 -2.33 1.09 -17.72
C LEU A 69 -1.35 0.76 -16.59
N ARG A 70 -1.75 -0.10 -15.65
CA ARG A 70 -0.86 -0.59 -14.58
C ARG A 70 0.32 -1.36 -15.14
N PHE A 71 0.11 -2.19 -16.16
CA PHE A 71 1.18 -2.94 -16.80
C PHE A 71 2.17 -2.03 -17.52
N ILE A 72 1.71 -1.04 -18.27
CA ILE A 72 2.56 -0.05 -18.95
C ILE A 72 3.41 0.72 -17.95
N ARG A 73 2.80 1.26 -16.88
CA ARG A 73 3.51 1.98 -15.81
C ARG A 73 4.56 1.08 -15.14
N ARG A 74 4.18 -0.17 -14.85
CA ARG A 74 5.11 -1.16 -14.27
C ARG A 74 6.27 -1.49 -15.21
N LEU A 75 6.01 -1.66 -16.50
CA LEU A 75 7.03 -1.98 -17.50
C LEU A 75 8.07 -0.86 -17.58
N GLN A 76 7.62 0.39 -17.69
CA GLN A 76 8.49 1.55 -17.70
C GLN A 76 9.34 1.63 -16.42
N ARG A 77 8.70 1.51 -15.25
CA ARG A 77 9.41 1.54 -13.96
C ARG A 77 10.44 0.42 -13.83
N ASP A 78 10.07 -0.83 -14.12
CA ASP A 78 10.96 -1.97 -13.95
C ASP A 78 12.15 -1.94 -14.95
N VAL A 79 11.98 -1.35 -16.13
CA VAL A 79 13.07 -1.14 -17.10
C VAL A 79 13.99 0.02 -16.68
N ILE A 80 13.42 1.19 -16.38
CA ILE A 80 14.16 2.43 -16.12
C ILE A 80 14.84 2.40 -14.74
N GLU A 81 14.10 2.02 -13.70
CA GLU A 81 14.58 2.16 -12.31
C GLU A 81 15.21 0.87 -11.78
N ARG A 82 14.87 -0.30 -12.35
CA ARG A 82 15.32 -1.61 -11.85
C ARG A 82 16.19 -2.38 -12.84
N GLY A 83 16.49 -1.81 -14.00
CA GLY A 83 17.39 -2.38 -15.00
C GLY A 83 16.94 -3.71 -15.61
N ARG A 84 15.63 -3.99 -15.61
CA ARG A 84 15.09 -5.26 -16.16
C ARG A 84 14.89 -5.19 -17.66
N SER A 85 14.93 -6.34 -18.33
CA SER A 85 14.57 -6.44 -19.75
C SER A 85 13.05 -6.48 -19.93
N VAL A 86 12.56 -5.94 -21.05
CA VAL A 86 11.13 -5.97 -21.42
C VAL A 86 10.58 -7.40 -21.39
N GLU A 87 11.33 -8.35 -21.96
CA GLU A 87 10.96 -9.77 -21.98
C GLU A 87 10.81 -10.35 -20.57
N SER A 88 11.75 -10.05 -19.65
CA SER A 88 11.68 -10.53 -18.27
C SER A 88 10.44 -10.02 -17.53
N VAL A 89 10.06 -8.76 -17.77
CA VAL A 89 8.90 -8.12 -17.13
C VAL A 89 7.59 -8.71 -17.65
N ILE A 90 7.47 -8.90 -18.98
CA ILE A 90 6.32 -9.56 -19.60
C ILE A 90 6.17 -10.98 -19.05
N LYS A 91 7.25 -11.77 -19.07
CA LYS A 91 7.26 -13.15 -18.57
C LYS A 91 6.80 -13.22 -17.11
N GLN A 92 7.33 -12.35 -16.24
CA GLN A 92 6.91 -12.33 -14.84
C GLN A 92 5.47 -11.84 -14.68
N TYR A 93 5.01 -10.87 -15.48
CA TYR A 93 3.65 -10.39 -15.40
C TYR A 93 2.63 -11.49 -15.70
N LEU A 94 2.86 -12.23 -16.79
CA LEU A 94 1.97 -13.32 -17.21
C LEU A 94 2.05 -14.52 -16.26
N ALA A 95 3.25 -14.87 -15.80
CA ALA A 95 3.46 -16.06 -14.97
C ALA A 95 3.00 -15.89 -13.52
N THR A 96 3.19 -14.70 -12.92
CA THR A 96 2.92 -14.52 -11.48
C THR A 96 2.08 -13.31 -11.15
N VAL A 97 2.42 -12.12 -11.65
CA VAL A 97 1.76 -10.89 -11.16
C VAL A 97 0.28 -10.82 -11.53
N ARG A 98 -0.09 -11.18 -12.77
CA ARG A 98 -1.49 -11.19 -13.20
C ARG A 98 -2.31 -12.26 -12.46
N PRO A 99 -1.88 -13.54 -12.39
CA PRO A 99 -2.60 -14.55 -11.61
C PRO A 99 -2.80 -14.15 -10.15
N MET A 100 -1.74 -13.70 -9.46
CA MET A 100 -1.81 -13.31 -8.05
C MET A 100 -2.66 -12.05 -7.84
N HIS A 101 -2.67 -11.13 -8.80
CA HIS A 101 -3.57 -9.97 -8.74
C HIS A 101 -5.03 -10.42 -8.80
N LEU A 102 -5.38 -11.31 -9.73
CA LEU A 102 -6.76 -11.81 -9.86
C LEU A 102 -7.19 -12.67 -8.67
N GLU A 103 -6.26 -13.41 -8.07
CA GLU A 103 -6.55 -14.32 -6.97
C GLU A 103 -6.64 -13.62 -5.61
N PHE A 104 -5.76 -12.65 -5.34
CA PHE A 104 -5.63 -12.06 -4.00
C PHE A 104 -5.90 -10.56 -3.95
N VAL A 105 -5.43 -9.80 -4.93
CA VAL A 105 -5.49 -8.33 -4.90
C VAL A 105 -6.88 -7.84 -5.28
N GLU A 106 -7.39 -8.23 -6.45
CA GLU A 106 -8.68 -7.77 -6.97
C GLU A 106 -9.85 -8.16 -6.06
N PRO A 107 -9.92 -9.40 -5.50
CA PRO A 107 -11.01 -9.74 -4.58
C PRO A 107 -10.98 -8.94 -3.28
N SER A 108 -9.81 -8.45 -2.85
CA SER A 108 -9.68 -7.66 -1.63
C SER A 108 -10.35 -6.27 -1.73
N LYS A 109 -10.60 -5.78 -2.95
CA LYS A 109 -11.33 -4.54 -3.25
C LYS A 109 -12.69 -4.47 -2.54
N ARG A 110 -13.37 -5.60 -2.36
CA ARG A 110 -14.66 -5.69 -1.66
C ARG A 110 -14.62 -5.25 -0.18
N TYR A 111 -13.43 -5.16 0.40
CA TYR A 111 -13.23 -4.73 1.78
C TYR A 111 -12.87 -3.25 1.92
N ALA A 112 -12.72 -2.53 0.81
CA ALA A 112 -12.47 -1.10 0.83
C ALA A 112 -13.73 -0.33 1.25
N HIS A 113 -13.54 0.74 2.03
CA HIS A 113 -14.60 1.71 2.30
C HIS A 113 -14.74 2.69 1.13
N VAL A 114 -13.64 2.99 0.43
CA VAL A 114 -13.60 3.90 -0.73
C VAL A 114 -12.75 3.29 -1.84
N ILE A 115 -13.23 3.39 -3.07
CA ILE A 115 -12.47 3.04 -4.27
C ILE A 115 -12.15 4.34 -5.01
N ILE A 116 -10.87 4.58 -5.27
CA ILE A 116 -10.39 5.78 -5.97
C ILE A 116 -9.96 5.38 -7.39
N PRO A 117 -10.66 5.83 -8.44
CA PRO A 117 -10.22 5.61 -9.80
C PRO A 117 -8.99 6.48 -10.12
N GLU A 118 -8.13 5.99 -11.01
CA GLU A 118 -6.98 6.70 -11.60
C GLU A 118 -5.88 7.14 -10.60
N GLY A 119 -6.06 6.86 -9.31
CA GLY A 119 -5.06 7.07 -8.26
C GLY A 119 -4.70 8.54 -8.06
N GLY A 120 -3.40 8.84 -8.14
CA GLY A 120 -2.82 10.15 -7.75
C GLY A 120 -3.24 11.35 -8.59
N PHE A 121 -4.01 11.16 -9.65
CA PHE A 121 -4.53 12.24 -10.50
C PHE A 121 -5.95 12.69 -10.10
N ASN A 122 -6.58 11.99 -9.16
CA ASN A 122 -7.92 12.30 -8.70
C ASN A 122 -7.87 13.21 -7.47
N GLU A 123 -7.58 14.49 -7.69
CA GLU A 123 -7.47 15.51 -6.63
C GLU A 123 -8.74 15.57 -5.77
N VAL A 124 -9.91 15.48 -6.38
CA VAL A 124 -11.20 15.47 -5.67
C VAL A 124 -11.30 14.32 -4.68
N ALA A 125 -10.93 13.10 -5.09
CA ALA A 125 -10.96 11.95 -4.19
C ALA A 125 -9.91 12.06 -3.08
N ILE A 126 -8.74 12.62 -3.37
CA ILE A 126 -7.68 12.85 -2.39
C ILE A 126 -8.17 13.85 -1.32
N ASP A 127 -8.79 14.95 -1.74
CA ASP A 127 -9.32 15.96 -0.82
C ASP A 127 -10.42 15.40 0.08
N MET A 128 -11.35 14.61 -0.49
CA MET A 128 -12.39 13.94 0.30
C MET A 128 -11.82 13.00 1.37
N VAL A 129 -10.77 12.24 1.02
CA VAL A 129 -10.09 11.37 1.98
C VAL A 129 -9.36 12.19 3.04
N ALA A 130 -8.66 13.25 2.65
CA ALA A 130 -7.94 14.13 3.56
C ALA A 130 -8.89 14.80 4.57
N ASP A 131 -10.03 15.31 4.11
CA ASP A 131 -11.06 15.90 4.98
C ASP A 131 -11.65 14.88 5.94
N ARG A 132 -11.89 13.64 5.49
CA ARG A 132 -12.36 12.58 6.37
C ARG A 132 -11.33 12.26 7.46
N ILE A 133 -10.05 12.20 7.13
CA ILE A 133 -8.96 11.97 8.08
C ILE A 133 -8.87 13.13 9.09
N ARG A 134 -8.92 14.39 8.63
CA ARG A 134 -8.93 15.58 9.50
C ARG A 134 -10.08 15.54 10.50
N SER A 135 -11.29 15.20 10.04
CA SER A 135 -12.47 15.05 10.90
C SER A 135 -12.31 13.96 11.96
N LEU A 136 -11.71 12.81 11.59
CA LEU A 136 -11.43 11.73 12.55
C LEU A 136 -10.39 12.13 13.60
N LEU A 137 -9.37 12.91 13.22
CA LEU A 137 -8.37 13.43 14.16
C LEU A 137 -8.99 14.42 15.16
N GLN A 138 -9.81 15.37 14.69
CA GLN A 138 -10.52 16.31 15.56
C GLN A 138 -11.41 15.57 16.56
N ALA A 139 -12.20 14.61 16.07
CA ALA A 139 -13.09 13.83 16.92
C ALA A 139 -12.35 12.90 17.92
N ARG A 140 -11.05 12.62 17.74
CA ARG A 140 -10.21 11.96 18.74
C ARG A 140 -9.68 12.96 19.76
N ALA A 141 -9.17 14.10 19.31
CA ALA A 141 -8.70 15.17 20.19
C ALA A 141 -9.78 15.69 21.15
N ASP A 142 -11.04 15.72 20.73
CA ASP A 142 -12.16 16.16 21.58
C ASP A 142 -12.56 15.13 22.66
N ARG A 143 -12.04 13.90 22.61
CA ARG A 143 -12.35 12.82 23.58
C ARG A 143 -11.27 12.63 24.64
N ASP A 144 -10.08 13.16 24.41
CA ASP A 144 -8.92 13.09 25.31
C ASP A 144 -8.83 14.36 26.17
#